data_AF-A0A5B8BPZ6-F1
#
_entry.id   AF-A0A5B8BPZ6-F1
#
_cell.length_a   1.000
_cell.length_b   1.000
_cell.length_c   1.000
_cell.angle_alpha   90.00
_cell.angle_beta   90.00
_cell.angle_gamma   90.00
#
_symmetry.space_group_name_H-M   'P 1'
#
loop_
_entity.id
_entity.type
_entity.pdbx_description
1 polymer ?
#
loop_
_entity_poly.entity_id
_entity_poly.type
_entity_poly.pdbx_seq_one_letter_code
_entity_poly.pdbx_strand_id
1 'polypeptide(L)' 'MTTRAVSVNFDDDAMWVALEDGRTIGVPLAWFPRLLGASAEERAAVEISPFGLHWAGLDEDISLS' A
#
# COMPACT_ATOMS: atom_id res chain seq x y z
N MET A 1 -19.49 -0.48 -6.64
CA MET A 1 -18.74 0.46 -5.78
C MET A 1 -17.29 0.16 -6.02
N THR A 2 -16.52 1.14 -6.51
CA THR A 2 -15.09 0.93 -6.81
C THR A 2 -14.30 1.23 -5.54
N THR A 3 -13.50 0.27 -5.08
CA THR A 3 -12.62 0.45 -3.92
C THR A 3 -11.42 1.28 -4.37
N ARG A 4 -11.40 2.59 -4.08
CA ARG A 4 -10.29 3.49 -4.44
C ARG A 4 -9.48 3.87 -3.21
N ALA A 5 -8.17 3.62 -3.25
CA ALA A 5 -7.26 4.13 -2.24
C ALA A 5 -7.04 5.64 -2.38
N VAL A 6 -6.95 6.32 -1.24
CA VAL A 6 -6.64 7.75 -1.17
C VAL A 6 -5.31 8.02 -0.48
N SER A 7 -4.87 7.14 0.42
CA SER A 7 -3.55 7.18 1.02
C SER A 7 -3.13 5.79 1.50
N VAL A 8 -1.82 5.58 1.61
CA VAL A 8 -1.24 4.42 2.27
C VAL A 8 -0.18 4.89 3.27
N ASN A 9 -0.18 4.26 4.43
CA ASN A 9 0.79 4.50 5.50
C ASN A 9 1.34 3.17 5.99
N PHE A 10 2.51 3.24 6.62
CA PHE A 10 3.22 2.07 7.15
C PHE A 10 3.62 2.33 8.59
N ASP A 11 3.50 1.30 9.42
CA ASP A 11 4.23 1.21 10.67
C ASP A 11 5.29 0.09 10.56
N ASP A 12 5.84 -0.35 11.70
CA ASP A 12 6.88 -1.38 11.74
C ASP A 12 6.38 -2.74 11.24
N ASP A 13 5.07 -3.04 11.39
CA ASP A 13 4.50 -4.38 11.21
C ASP A 13 3.37 -4.43 10.17
N ALA A 14 2.76 -3.30 9.81
CA ALA A 14 1.52 -3.23 9.04
C ALA A 14 1.50 -2.09 8.01
N MET A 15 0.73 -2.33 6.95
CA MET A 15 0.33 -1.35 5.95
C MET A 15 -1.14 -0.98 6.15
N TRP A 16 -1.42 0.32 6.10
CA TRP A 16 -2.74 0.90 6.30
C TRP A 16 -3.17 1.66 5.05
N VAL A 17 -4.23 1.21 4.40
CA VAL A 17 -4.78 1.82 3.19
C VAL A 17 -6.08 2.52 3.54
N ALA A 18 -6.12 3.84 3.39
CA ALA A 18 -7.36 4.60 3.49
C ALA A 18 -8.09 4.58 2.15
N LEU A 19 -9.40 4.35 2.19
CA LEU A 19 -10.27 4.30 1.02
C LEU A 19 -11.14 5.56 0.93
N GLU A 20 -11.56 5.90 -0.29
CA GLU A 20 -12.41 7.07 -0.56
C GLU A 20 -13.76 7.01 0.16
N ASP A 21 -14.27 5.82 0.44
CA ASP A 21 -15.53 5.62 1.18
C ASP A 21 -15.39 5.78 2.71
N GLY A 22 -14.21 6.20 3.18
CA GLY A 22 -13.93 6.45 4.60
C GLY A 22 -13.48 5.22 5.38
N ARG A 23 -13.40 4.04 4.75
CA ARG A 23 -12.84 2.84 5.39
C ARG A 23 -11.31 2.89 5.42
N THR A 24 -10.74 2.16 6.36
CA THR A 24 -9.30 1.87 6.41
C THR A 24 -9.08 0.37 6.46
N ILE A 25 -8.23 -0.14 5.58
CA ILE A 25 -7.81 -1.54 5.54
C ILE A 25 -6.41 -1.63 6.13
N GLY A 26 -6.26 -2.47 7.16
CA GLY A 26 -4.95 -2.83 7.73
C GLY A 26 -4.56 -4.24 7.31
N VAL A 27 -3.34 -4.40 6.83
CA VAL A 27 -2.76 -5.71 6.47
C VAL A 27 -1.33 -5.82 7.01
N PRO A 28 -0.90 -7.00 7.48
CA PRO A 28 0.48 -7.19 7.91
C PRO A 28 1.48 -6.97 6.77
N LEU A 29 2.56 -6.22 7.02
CA LEU A 29 3.68 -6.07 6.08
C LEU A 29 4.35 -7.40 5.76
N ALA A 30 4.28 -8.37 6.68
CA ALA A 30 4.78 -9.72 6.48
C ALA A 30 4.17 -10.44 5.26
N TRP A 31 3.02 -9.98 4.74
CA TRP A 31 2.41 -10.52 3.52
C TRP A 31 3.09 -10.04 2.24
N PHE A 32 3.90 -8.97 2.32
CA PHE A 32 4.57 -8.34 1.19
C PHE A 32 6.08 -8.31 1.46
N PRO A 33 6.82 -9.41 1.19
CA PRO A 33 8.24 -9.51 1.54
C PRO A 33 9.12 -8.38 0.98
N ARG A 34 8.77 -7.83 -0.20
CA ARG A 34 9.48 -6.69 -0.80
C ARG A 34 9.29 -5.42 0.02
N LEU A 35 8.06 -5.12 0.42
CA LEU A 35 7.77 -3.98 1.30
C LEU A 35 8.35 -4.19 2.71
N LEU A 36 8.30 -5.42 3.24
CA LEU A 36 8.89 -5.74 4.53
C LEU A 36 10.40 -5.46 4.57
N GLY A 37 11.12 -5.79 3.50
CA GLY A 37 12.56 -5.52 3.36
C GLY A 37 12.90 -4.09 2.93
N ALA A 38 11.93 -3.30 2.49
CA ALA A 38 12.14 -1.94 2.01
C ALA A 38 12.34 -0.94 3.15
N SER A 39 13.16 0.09 2.89
CA SER A 39 13.30 1.25 3.74
C SER A 39 12.02 2.10 3.78
N ALA A 40 11.90 2.98 4.78
CA ALA A 40 10.77 3.89 4.88
C ALA A 40 10.63 4.80 3.64
N GLU A 41 11.75 5.22 3.05
CA GLU A 41 11.76 6.05 1.84
C GLU A 41 11.24 5.27 0.62
N GLU A 42 11.67 4.02 0.45
CA GLU A 42 11.17 3.15 -0.63
C GLU A 42 9.68 2.83 -0.47
N ARG A 43 9.21 2.56 0.76
CA ARG A 43 7.78 2.36 1.05
C ARG A 43 6.96 3.63 0.77
N ALA A 44 7.52 4.81 1.06
CA ALA A 44 6.86 6.08 0.79
C ALA A 44 6.80 6.44 -0.71
N ALA A 45 7.65 5.84 -1.55
CA ALA A 45 7.68 6.03 -3.01
C ALA A 45 6.55 5.29 -3.76
N VAL A 46 5.38 5.18 -3.12
CA VAL A 46 4.18 4.54 -3.68
C VAL A 46 3.48 5.45 -4.69
N GLU A 47 3.03 4.86 -5.79
CA GLU A 47 2.08 5.47 -6.71
C GLU A 47 0.70 4.86 -6.50
N ILE A 48 -0.29 5.71 -6.19
CA ILE A 48 -1.68 5.29 -6.01
C ILE A 48 -2.43 5.47 -7.33
N SER A 49 -2.95 4.38 -7.87
CA SER A 49 -3.75 4.35 -9.09
C SER A 49 -5.21 3.99 -8.80
N PRO A 50 -6.14 4.18 -9.75
CA PRO A 50 -7.53 3.73 -9.60
C PRO A 50 -7.71 2.21 -9.38
N PHE A 51 -6.67 1.41 -9.65
CA PHE A 51 -6.73 -0.06 -9.59
C PHE A 51 -5.88 -0.66 -8.47
N GLY A 52 -5.04 0.13 -7.80
CA GLY A 52 -4.10 -0.38 -6.80
C GLY A 52 -2.95 0.55 -6.47
N LEU A 53 -1.96 -0.02 -5.78
CA LEU A 53 -0.73 0.61 -5.32
C LEU A 53 0.45 0.04 -6.11
N HIS A 54 1.36 0.90 -6.56
CA HIS A 54 2.53 0.51 -7.34
C HIS A 54 3.80 1.09 -6.72
N TRP A 55 4.87 0.28 -6.66
CA TRP A 55 6.22 0.71 -6.28
C TRP A 55 7.20 0.36 -7.38
N ALA A 56 7.50 1.34 -8.25
CA ALA A 56 8.42 1.13 -9.37
C ALA A 56 9.83 0.70 -8.91
N GLY A 57 10.34 1.28 -7.81
CA GLY A 57 11.65 0.96 -7.27
C GLY A 57 11.76 -0.43 -6.63
N LEU A 58 10.63 -1.01 -6.25
CA LEU A 58 10.55 -2.34 -5.61
C LEU A 58 9.98 -3.41 -6.56
N ASP A 59 9.52 -3.00 -7.75
CA ASP A 59 8.79 -3.85 -8.71
C ASP A 59 7.62 -4.58 -8.03
N GLU A 60 6.89 -3.84 -7.18
CA GLU A 60 5.78 -4.39 -6.37
C GLU A 60 4.46 -3.71 -6.76
N ASP A 61 3.42 -4.52 -6.94
CA ASP A 61 2.08 -4.11 -7.33
C ASP A 61 1.03 -4.76 -6.44
N ILE A 62 0.19 -3.96 -5.79
CA ILE A 62 -0.90 -4.42 -4.94
C ILE A 62 -2.22 -3.94 -5.52
N SER A 63 -3.02 -4.88 -6.06
CA SER A 63 -4.36 -4.58 -6.56
C SER A 63 -5.37 -4.42 -5.41
N LEU A 64 -6.30 -3.48 -5.59
CA LEU A 64 -7.44 -3.30 -4.69
C LEU A 64 -8.73 -3.69 -5.42
N SER A 65 -9.49 -4.64 -4.89
CA SER A 65 -10.75 -5.15 -5.45
C SER A 65 -11.89 -5.03 -4.45
#